data_AF-A0A2V9CKQ3-F1
#
_entry.id   AF-A0A2V9CKQ3-F1
#
_cell.length_a   1.000
_cell.length_b   1.000
_cell.length_c   1.000
_cell.angle_alpha   90.00
_cell.angle_beta   90.00
_cell.angle_gamma   90.00
#
_symmetry.space_group_name_H-M   'P 1'
#
loop_
_entity.id
_entity.type
_entity.pdbx_description
1 polymer ?
#
loop_
_entity_poly.entity_id
_entity_poly.type
_entity_poly.pdbx_seq_one_letter_code
_entity_poly.pdbx_strand_id
1 'polypeptide(L)' 'MGRHVQQVVAVVGGTGAEGSGLALRFAKAGLRVLIGSRNLDRAQAAAREIAAQAGAGEVTGHTNPDAVSKAAIV' A
#
# COMPACT_ATOMS: atom_id res chain seq x y z
N MET A 1 24.64 -6.10 10.06
CA MET A 1 23.19 -5.88 10.20
C MET A 1 22.76 -4.91 9.10
N GLY A 2 22.46 -5.41 7.90
CA GLY A 2 22.12 -4.55 6.76
C GLY A 2 20.81 -3.83 7.05
N ARG A 3 20.84 -2.50 7.12
CA ARG A 3 19.63 -1.68 7.23
C ARG A 3 18.91 -1.81 5.90
N HIS A 4 17.97 -2.74 5.79
CA HIS A 4 17.01 -2.70 4.69
C HIS A 4 16.31 -1.34 4.80
N VAL A 5 16.52 -0.47 3.81
CA VAL A 5 15.70 0.71 3.65
C VAL A 5 14.26 0.19 3.59
N GLN A 6 13.40 0.63 4.50
CA GLN A 6 11.96 0.34 4.45
C GLN A 6 11.44 0.89 3.13
N GLN A 7 11.44 0.08 2.07
CA GLN A 7 11.06 0.54 0.74
C GLN A 7 9.55 0.77 0.71
N VAL A 8 9.17 1.93 0.19
CA VAL A 8 7.77 2.34 0.05
C VAL A 8 7.26 1.82 -1.28
N VAL A 9 6.22 1.01 -1.26
CA VAL A 9 5.60 0.41 -2.45
C VAL A 9 4.24 1.06 -2.69
N ALA A 10 4.04 1.66 -3.85
CA ALA A 10 2.72 2.03 -4.31
C ALA A 10 2.07 0.83 -5.01
N VAL A 11 0.77 0.64 -4.80
CA VAL A 11 -0.02 -0.31 -5.59
C VAL A 11 -1.12 0.47 -6.29
N VAL A 12 -0.88 0.80 -7.57
CA VAL A 12 -1.87 1.48 -8.41
C VAL A 12 -2.99 0.52 -8.77
N GLY A 13 -4.24 0.91 -8.51
CA GLY A 13 -5.35 -0.03 -8.58
C GLY A 13 -5.41 -0.96 -7.36
N GLY A 14 -4.76 -0.60 -6.25
CA GLY A 14 -4.71 -1.39 -5.01
C GLY A 14 -6.06 -1.64 -4.33
N THR A 15 -7.15 -1.05 -4.84
CA THR A 15 -8.53 -1.30 -4.40
C THR A 15 -9.22 -2.43 -5.17
N GLY A 16 -8.58 -2.99 -6.21
CA GLY A 16 -9.05 -4.16 -6.95
C GLY A 16 -8.60 -5.47 -6.30
N ALA A 17 -9.16 -6.60 -6.74
CA ALA A 17 -8.90 -7.92 -6.12
C ALA A 17 -7.41 -8.32 -6.13
N GLU A 18 -6.73 -8.15 -7.26
CA GLU A 18 -5.30 -8.46 -7.37
C GLU A 18 -4.44 -7.46 -6.58
N GLY A 19 -4.73 -6.17 -6.76
CA GLY A 19 -4.00 -5.09 -6.09
C GLY A 19 -4.07 -5.18 -4.57
N SER A 20 -5.25 -5.45 -4.01
CA SER A 20 -5.40 -5.60 -2.55
C SER A 20 -4.70 -6.84 -2.03
N GLY A 21 -4.72 -7.95 -2.77
CA GLY A 21 -3.99 -9.17 -2.44
C GLY A 21 -2.47 -8.99 -2.48
N LEU A 22 -1.95 -8.19 -3.41
CA LEU A 22 -0.54 -7.84 -3.48
C LEU A 22 -0.13 -6.92 -2.31
N ALA A 23 -0.91 -5.85 -2.09
CA ALA A 23 -0.70 -4.92 -0.99
C ALA A 23 -0.69 -5.62 0.37
N LEU A 24 -1.59 -6.57 0.61
CA LEU A 24 -1.62 -7.37 1.83
C LEU A 24 -0.34 -8.19 2.03
N ARG A 25 0.18 -8.82 0.97
CA ARG A 25 1.44 -9.60 1.05
C ARG A 25 2.62 -8.70 1.39
N PHE A 26 2.72 -7.52 0.78
CA PHE A 26 3.76 -6.56 1.08
C PHE A 26 3.66 -5.99 2.50
N ALA A 27 2.45 -5.67 2.96
CA ALA A 27 2.21 -5.22 4.33
C ALA A 27 2.61 -6.29 5.35
N LYS A 28 2.22 -7.56 5.12
CA LYS A 28 2.64 -8.71 5.96
C LYS A 28 4.16 -8.93 5.99
N ALA A 29 4.87 -8.54 4.93
CA ALA A 29 6.33 -8.55 4.89
C ALA A 29 6.97 -7.37 5.65
N GLY A 30 6.17 -6.49 6.27
CA GLY A 30 6.64 -5.33 7.03
C GLY A 30 6.96 -4.09 6.18
N LEU A 31 6.63 -4.13 4.88
CA LEU A 31 6.84 -2.99 3.98
C LEU A 31 5.80 -1.88 4.22
N ARG A 32 6.17 -0.65 3.85
CA ARG A 32 5.25 0.48 3.79
C ARG A 32 4.54 0.47 2.44
N VAL A 33 3.21 0.42 2.45
CA VAL A 33 2.38 0.25 1.26
C VAL A 33 1.43 1.44 1.08
N LEU A 34 1.45 2.04 -0.10
CA LEU A 34 0.55 3.13 -0.49
C LEU A 34 -0.49 2.59 -1.48
N ILE A 35 -1.76 2.54 -1.07
CA ILE A 35 -2.86 2.13 -1.94
C ILE A 35 -3.21 3.30 -2.86
N GLY A 36 -2.99 3.14 -4.16
CA GLY A 36 -3.36 4.13 -5.17
C GLY A 36 -4.73 3.85 -5.77
N SER A 37 -5.60 4.87 -5.80
CA SER A 37 -6.86 4.84 -6.57
C SER A 37 -7.15 6.18 -7.26
N ARG A 38 -8.10 6.17 -8.20
CA ARG A 38 -8.72 7.40 -8.71
C ARG A 38 -9.72 8.01 -7.73
N ASN A 39 -10.17 7.23 -6.74
CA ASN A 39 -11.06 7.66 -5.68
C ASN A 39 -10.34 7.52 -4.32
N LEU A 40 -10.09 8.65 -3.66
CA LEU A 40 -9.32 8.70 -2.41
C LEU A 40 -10.00 7.94 -1.27
N ASP A 41 -11.30 8.10 -1.09
CA ASP A 41 -12.05 7.44 -0.01
C ASP A 41 -11.99 5.91 -0.14
N ARG A 42 -12.11 5.42 -1.39
CA ARG A 42 -11.97 3.99 -1.69
C ARG A 42 -10.57 3.48 -1.38
N ALA A 43 -9.52 4.24 -1.68
CA ALA A 43 -8.15 3.88 -1.32
C ALA A 43 -7.96 3.82 0.20
N GLN A 44 -8.48 4.81 0.93
CA GLN A 44 -8.39 4.86 2.39
C GLN A 44 -9.16 3.73 3.06
N ALA A 45 -10.35 3.37 2.54
CA ALA A 45 -11.11 2.23 3.01
C ALA A 45 -10.33 0.91 2.83
N ALA A 46 -9.83 0.67 1.61
CA ALA A 46 -9.02 -0.51 1.33
C ALA A 46 -7.76 -0.57 2.19
N ALA A 47 -7.06 0.56 2.39
CA ALA A 47 -5.88 0.63 3.25
C ALA A 47 -6.18 0.21 4.69
N ARG A 48 -7.31 0.65 5.27
CA ARG A 48 -7.75 0.25 6.62
C ARG A 48 -8.03 -1.25 6.70
N GLU A 49 -8.75 -1.80 5.73
CA GLU A 49 -9.06 -3.23 5.68
C GLU A 49 -7.80 -4.09 5.54
N ILE A 50 -6.85 -3.67 4.69
CA ILE A 50 -5.58 -4.36 4.48
C ILE A 50 -4.71 -4.28 5.74
N ALA A 51 -4.59 -3.09 6.36
CA ALA A 51 -3.82 -2.91 7.59
C ALA A 51 -4.35 -3.81 8.73
N ALA A 52 -5.67 -3.89 8.90
CA ALA A 52 -6.30 -4.74 9.89
C ALA A 52 -5.99 -6.24 9.66
N GLN A 53 -5.92 -6.68 8.41
CA GLN A 53 -5.59 -8.06 8.05
C GLN A 53 -4.08 -8.38 8.08
N ALA A 54 -3.23 -7.38 7.84
CA ALA A 54 -1.79 -7.57 7.77
C ALA A 54 -1.18 -7.77 9.16
N GLY A 55 -1.67 -7.02 10.17
CA GLY A 55 -1.13 -7.03 11.53
C GLY A 55 0.31 -6.51 11.66
N ALA A 56 0.90 -6.04 10.56
CA ALA A 56 2.26 -5.51 10.44
C ALA A 56 2.34 -4.58 9.22
N GLY A 57 3.40 -3.76 9.17
CA GLY A 57 3.60 -2.77 8.12
C GLY A 57 2.76 -1.51 8.30
N GLU A 58 2.98 -0.51 7.44
CA GLU A 58 2.20 0.73 7.39
C GLU A 58 1.45 0.76 6.05
N VAL A 59 0.12 0.84 6.07
CA VAL A 59 -0.70 0.89 4.86
C VAL A 59 -1.55 2.15 4.85
N THR A 60 -1.41 2.98 3.82
CA THR A 60 -2.14 4.25 3.69
C THR A 60 -2.79 4.39 2.32
N GLY A 61 -3.93 5.08 2.25
CA GLY A 61 -4.68 5.31 1.01
C GLY A 61 -4.40 6.68 0.38
N HIS A 62 -4.18 6.70 -0.92
CA HIS A 62 -3.76 7.87 -1.69
C HIS A 62 -4.45 7.92 -3.07
N THR A 63 -4.43 9.09 -3.71
CA THR A 63 -4.73 9.16 -5.14
C THR A 63 -3.58 8.52 -5.94
N ASN A 64 -3.85 8.01 -7.15
CA ASN A 64 -2.80 7.40 -7.98
C ASN A 64 -1.55 8.29 -8.14
N PRO A 65 -1.66 9.58 -8.50
CA PRO A 65 -0.46 10.42 -8.66
C PRO A 65 0.29 10.61 -7.34
N ASP A 66 -0.45 10.77 -6.23
CA ASP A 66 0.14 10.97 -4.91
C ASP A 66 0.90 9.72 -4.44
N ALA A 67 0.31 8.53 -4.61
CA ALA A 67 0.96 7.25 -4.29
C ALA A 67 2.27 7.06 -5.07
N VAL A 68 2.23 7.28 -6.38
CA VAL A 68 3.39 7.14 -7.27
C VAL A 68 4.51 8.12 -6.90
N SER A 69 4.18 9.37 -6.58
CA SER A 69 5.17 10.40 -6.22
C SER A 69 5.91 10.12 -4.91
N LYS A 70 5.33 9.31 -4.03
CA LYS A 70 5.82 9.03 -2.68
C LYS A 70 6.49 7.66 -2.55
N ALA A 71 6.42 6.83 -3.58
CA ALA A 71 6.91 5.46 -3.54
C ALA A 71 8.25 5.28 -4.28
N ALA A 72 9.04 4.31 -3.80
CA ALA A 72 10.26 3.88 -4.48
C ALA A 72 9.98 2.81 -5.55
N ILE A 73 8.90 2.03 -5.37
CA ILE A 73 8.43 0.97 -6.26
C ILE A 73 6.94 1.20 -6.54
N VAL A 74 6.50 0.95 -7.77
CA VAL A 74 5.10 1.06 -8.22
C VAL A 74 4.65 -0.25 -8.84
#